data_AF-A0A1C6QUN2-F1
#
_entry.id   AF-A0A1C6QUN2-F1
#
_cell.length_a   1.000
_cell.length_b   1.000
_cell.length_c   1.000
_cell.angle_alpha   90.00
_cell.angle_beta   90.00
_cell.angle_gamma   90.00
#
_symmetry.space_group_name_H-M   'P 1'
#
loop_
_entity.id
_entity.type
_entity.pdbx_description
1 polymer ?
#
loop_
_entity_poly.entity_id
_entity_poly.type
_entity_poly.pdbx_seq_one_letter_code
_entity_poly.pdbx_strand_id
1 'polypeptide(L)'
;MAGTFTTRTLTIATGAVETMHDLTNACSAFLREAAHGRNGLLNVFTPHATSGLAVIETGAGSDDDLLAALRGILPADGRWGDRHGGPGRGSGHVLPALVPPHAT
;
A
#
# COMPACT_ATOMS: atom_id res chain seq x y z
N MET A 1 -29.26 -8.49 13.64
CA MET A 1 -28.16 -9.04 12.82
C MET A 1 -27.29 -7.87 12.40
N ALA A 2 -26.11 -7.71 13.00
CA ALA A 2 -25.18 -6.63 12.61
C ALA A 2 -24.88 -6.79 11.11
N GLY A 3 -25.03 -5.72 10.33
CA GLY A 3 -24.71 -5.72 8.90
C GLY A 3 -23.25 -6.12 8.73
N THR A 4 -23.04 -7.39 8.43
CA THR A 4 -21.78 -8.11 8.43
C THR A 4 -20.88 -7.53 7.35
N PHE A 5 -19.67 -7.12 7.75
CA PHE A 5 -18.59 -6.64 6.89
C PHE A 5 -18.60 -7.24 5.48
N THR A 6 -18.64 -6.40 4.45
CA THR A 6 -18.38 -6.84 3.07
C THR A 6 -16.88 -6.73 2.82
N THR A 7 -16.25 -7.79 2.34
CA THR A 7 -14.81 -7.83 2.02
C THR A 7 -14.60 -8.17 0.55
N ARG A 8 -13.62 -7.53 -0.08
CA ARG A 8 -13.16 -7.83 -1.45
C ARG A 8 -11.64 -7.89 -1.46
N THR A 9 -11.10 -8.95 -2.07
CA THR A 9 -9.66 -9.06 -2.32
C THR A 9 -9.35 -8.52 -3.70
N LEU A 10 -8.30 -7.71 -3.81
CA LEU A 10 -7.74 -7.22 -5.06
C LEU A 10 -6.36 -7.84 -5.26
N THR A 11 -6.09 -8.37 -6.45
CA THR A 11 -4.76 -8.84 -6.83
C THR A 11 -4.08 -7.77 -7.66
N ILE A 12 -2.95 -7.26 -7.18
CA ILE A 12 -2.16 -6.24 -7.88
C ILE A 12 -0.87 -6.90 -8.38
N ALA A 13 -0.67 -6.89 -9.70
CA ALA A 13 0.56 -7.37 -10.30
C ALA A 13 1.64 -6.28 -10.20
N THR A 14 2.74 -6.58 -9.51
CA THR A 14 3.87 -5.67 -9.32
C THR A 14 5.09 -6.15 -10.11
N GLY A 15 6.02 -5.23 -10.39
CA GLY A 15 7.27 -5.50 -11.11
C GLY A 15 8.47 -5.73 -10.18
N ALA A 16 9.67 -5.68 -10.77
CA ALA A 16 10.93 -5.82 -10.05
C ALA A 16 11.40 -4.55 -9.33
N VAL A 17 10.78 -3.40 -9.64
CA VAL A 17 11.13 -2.07 -9.12
C VAL A 17 9.99 -1.55 -8.25
N GLU A 18 10.30 -0.77 -7.20
CA GLU A 18 9.25 -0.14 -6.39
C GLU A 18 8.39 0.79 -7.26
N THR A 19 7.09 0.74 -7.05
CA THR A 19 6.10 1.52 -7.78
C THR A 19 4.90 1.82 -6.88
N MET A 20 4.12 2.83 -7.23
CA MET A 20 2.83 3.13 -6.62
C MET A 20 1.70 2.68 -7.53
N HIS A 21 0.68 2.04 -6.95
CA HIS A 21 -0.53 1.64 -7.65
C HIS A 21 -1.72 2.41 -7.09
N ASP A 22 -2.43 3.14 -7.94
CA ASP A 22 -3.62 3.88 -7.54
C ASP A 22 -4.81 2.93 -7.33
N LEU A 23 -5.28 2.84 -6.07
CA LEU A 23 -6.41 1.99 -5.68
C LEU A 23 -7.76 2.75 -5.64
N THR A 24 -7.78 4.04 -5.95
CA THR A 24 -8.95 4.93 -5.81
C THR A 24 -10.16 4.40 -6.59
N ASN A 25 -9.94 3.97 -7.83
CA ASN A 25 -11.00 3.42 -8.67
C ASN A 25 -11.56 2.11 -8.13
N ALA A 26 -10.70 1.23 -7.60
CA ALA A 26 -11.12 -0.04 -7.02
C ALA A 26 -11.89 0.16 -5.70
N CYS A 27 -11.43 1.07 -4.85
CA CYS A 27 -12.12 1.47 -3.62
C CYS A 27 -13.49 2.09 -3.91
N SER A 28 -13.56 2.99 -4.90
CA SER A 28 -14.80 3.62 -5.33
C SER A 28 -15.80 2.62 -5.91
N ALA A 29 -15.32 1.65 -6.70
CA ALA A 29 -16.17 0.57 -7.22
C ALA A 29 -16.72 -0.30 -6.09
N PHE A 30 -15.87 -0.73 -5.15
CA PHE A 30 -16.28 -1.47 -3.97
C PHE A 30 -17.37 -0.73 -3.17
N LEU A 31 -17.18 0.57 -2.89
CA LEU A 31 -18.15 1.35 -2.13
C LEU A 31 -19.49 1.49 -2.87
N ARG A 32 -19.48 1.73 -4.18
CA ARG A 32 -20.70 1.78 -5.00
C ARG A 32 -21.50 0.47 -4.90
N GLU A 33 -20.80 -0.65 -4.93
CA GLU A 33 -21.41 -1.98 -4.91
C GLU A 33 -21.84 -2.45 -3.51
N ALA A 34 -21.05 -2.14 -2.47
CA ALA A 34 -21.26 -2.70 -1.13
C ALA A 34 -22.04 -1.77 -0.19
N ALA A 35 -21.82 -0.45 -0.29
CA ALA A 35 -22.40 0.51 0.66
C ALA A 35 -23.87 0.80 0.37
N HIS A 36 -24.30 0.77 -0.90
CA HIS A 36 -25.66 1.13 -1.32
C HIS A 36 -26.17 2.45 -0.69
N GLY A 37 -25.30 3.46 -0.63
CA GLY A 37 -25.61 4.78 -0.04
C GLY A 37 -25.60 4.83 1.49
N ARG A 38 -25.17 3.78 2.19
CA ARG A 38 -25.03 3.78 3.66
C ARG A 38 -23.70 4.42 4.10
N ASN A 39 -23.71 5.00 5.30
CA ASN A 39 -22.51 5.48 5.98
C ASN A 39 -21.75 4.33 6.64
N GLY A 40 -20.42 4.44 6.71
CA GLY A 40 -19.56 3.43 7.33
C GLY A 40 -18.08 3.76 7.20
N LEU A 41 -17.23 2.79 7.52
CA LEU A 41 -15.78 2.87 7.37
C LEU A 41 -15.32 1.99 6.21
N LEU A 42 -14.31 2.45 5.47
CA LEU A 42 -13.59 1.65 4.47
C LEU A 42 -12.21 1.33 5.01
N ASN A 43 -11.98 0.08 5.42
CA ASN A 43 -10.63 -0.36 5.77
C ASN A 43 -9.97 -1.04 4.56
N VAL A 44 -8.81 -0.53 4.15
CA VAL A 44 -7.95 -1.12 3.12
C VAL A 44 -6.69 -1.61 3.82
N PHE A 45 -6.27 -2.84 3.56
CA PHE A 45 -5.03 -3.38 4.12
C PHE A 45 -4.34 -4.31 3.14
N THR A 46 -3.04 -4.49 3.31
CA THR A 46 -2.22 -5.44 2.57
C THR A 46 -1.65 -6.48 3.54
N PRO A 47 -1.78 -7.79 3.27
CA PRO A 47 -1.19 -8.84 4.09
C PRO A 47 0.30 -9.08 3.77
N HIS A 48 0.99 -8.14 3.11
CA HIS A 48 2.38 -8.30 2.69
C HIS A 48 3.32 -7.41 3.52
N ALA A 49 4.41 -8.02 4.02
CA ALA A 49 5.40 -7.38 4.89
C ALA A 49 6.35 -6.41 4.18
N THR A 50 6.18 -6.19 2.87
CA THR A 50 7.06 -5.33 2.04
C THR A 50 6.26 -4.30 1.24
N SER A 51 5.04 -4.00 1.68
CA SER A 51 4.14 -3.04 1.02
C SER A 51 3.44 -2.18 2.07
N GLY A 52 3.16 -0.94 1.70
CA GLY A 52 2.40 0.00 2.51
C GLY A 52 1.23 0.59 1.74
N LEU A 53 0.32 1.25 2.44
CA LEU A 53 -0.78 2.02 1.88
C LEU A 53 -0.59 3.51 2.25
N ALA A 54 -0.70 4.38 1.26
CA ALA A 54 -0.57 5.82 1.44
C ALA A 54 -1.80 6.53 0.86
N VAL A 55 -2.26 7.56 1.55
CA VAL A 55 -3.25 8.51 1.03
C VAL A 55 -2.49 9.74 0.56
N ILE A 56 -2.47 9.96 -0.75
CA ILE A 56 -1.74 11.03 -1.40
C ILE A 56 -2.49 11.45 -2.68
N GLU A 57 -2.24 12.66 -3.14
CA GLU A 57 -2.67 13.10 -4.46
C GLU A 57 -1.87 12.36 -5.55
N THR A 58 -2.57 11.69 -6.47
CA THR A 58 -1.96 11.01 -7.62
C THR A 58 -2.01 11.89 -8.87
N GLY A 59 -1.06 11.69 -9.79
CA GLY A 59 -1.08 12.38 -11.10
C GLY A 59 -0.43 13.77 -11.15
N ALA A 60 0.02 14.30 -10.00
CA ALA A 60 0.79 15.56 -9.92
C ALA A 60 2.32 15.34 -9.82
N GLY A 61 2.78 14.08 -9.80
CA GLY A 61 4.18 13.71 -9.55
C GLY A 61 4.50 13.45 -8.07
N SER A 62 3.55 13.70 -7.16
CA SER A 62 3.70 13.45 -5.72
C SER A 62 4.02 11.99 -5.38
N ASP A 63 3.56 11.06 -6.21
CA ASP A 63 3.87 9.63 -6.14
C ASP A 63 5.34 9.34 -6.43
N ASP A 64 5.91 9.95 -7.48
CA ASP A 64 7.33 9.87 -7.79
C ASP A 64 8.20 10.51 -6.69
N ASP A 65 7.77 11.66 -6.17
CA ASP A 65 8.44 12.37 -5.07
C ASP A 65 8.44 11.53 -3.78
N LEU A 66 7.33 10.87 -3.47
CA LEU A 66 7.24 9.97 -2.32
C LEU A 66 8.18 8.77 -2.48
N LEU A 67 8.21 8.14 -3.67
CA LEU A 67 9.14 7.05 -3.94
C LEU A 67 10.60 7.51 -3.83
N ALA A 68 10.93 8.70 -4.33
CA ALA A 68 12.26 9.28 -4.21
C ALA A 68 12.64 9.54 -2.74
N ALA A 69 11.73 10.12 -1.95
CA ALA A 69 11.94 10.34 -0.52
C ALA A 69 12.15 9.03 0.23
N LEU A 70 11.32 8.02 -0.04
CA LEU A 70 11.45 6.68 0.57
C LEU A 70 12.78 6.02 0.20
N ARG A 71 13.28 6.17 -1.03
CA ARG A 71 14.62 5.68 -1.41
C ARG A 71 15.74 6.38 -0.64
N GLY A 72 15.58 7.65 -0.29
CA GLY A 72 16.52 8.38 0.56
C GLY A 72 16.53 7.87 2.01
N ILE A 73 15.36 7.56 2.56
CA ILE A 73 15.19 7.08 3.94
C ILE A 73 15.55 5.59 4.06
N LEU A 74 15.10 4.78 3.10
CA LEU A 74 15.20 3.32 3.06
C LEU A 74 16.01 2.80 1.85
N PRO A 75 17.30 3.19 1.71
CA PRO A 75 18.07 2.80 0.55
C PRO A 75 18.43 1.32 0.54
N ALA A 76 18.49 0.75 -0.65
CA ALA A 76 18.81 -0.66 -0.89
C ALA A 76 20.33 -0.95 -0.97
N ASP A 77 21.14 -0.28 -0.13
CA ASP A 77 22.62 -0.35 -0.15
C ASP A 77 23.21 -1.49 0.70
N GLY A 78 22.36 -2.42 1.15
CA GLY A 78 22.79 -3.58 1.95
C GLY A 78 23.11 -3.29 3.41
N ARG A 79 22.81 -2.07 3.92
CA ARG A 79 22.99 -1.73 5.35
C ARG A 79 22.04 -2.48 6.29
N TRP A 80 20.91 -2.96 5.76
CA TRP A 80 19.85 -3.61 6.54
C TRP A 80 20.27 -5.03 6.93
N GLY A 81 20.11 -5.37 8.21
CA GLY A 81 20.48 -6.69 8.73
C GLY A 81 19.59 -7.83 8.22
N ASP A 82 18.37 -7.50 7.80
CA ASP A 82 17.45 -8.48 7.19
C ASP A 82 17.94 -8.89 5.80
N ARG A 83 18.01 -10.21 5.59
CA ARG A 83 18.46 -10.86 4.35
C ARG A 83 17.35 -11.63 3.66
N HIS A 84 16.11 -11.55 4.14
CA HIS A 84 14.98 -12.17 3.48
C HIS A 84 14.82 -11.62 2.05
N GLY A 85 14.74 -12.52 1.06
CA GLY A 85 14.70 -12.16 -0.36
C GLY A 85 16.06 -11.79 -1.00
N GLY A 86 17.16 -11.78 -0.24
CA GLY A 86 18.52 -11.56 -0.72
C GLY A 86 19.12 -10.19 -0.39
N PRO A 87 20.39 -9.94 -0.77
CA PRO A 87 21.09 -8.70 -0.46
C PRO A 87 20.34 -7.46 -0.99
N GLY A 88 20.26 -6.41 -0.17
CA GLY A 88 19.62 -5.13 -0.54
C GLY A 88 18.10 -5.10 -0.39
N ARG A 89 17.43 -6.23 -0.12
CA ARG A 89 15.96 -6.30 0.02
C ARG A 89 15.42 -6.00 1.42
N GLY A 90 16.28 -5.96 2.42
CA GLY A 90 15.89 -5.70 3.81
C GLY A 90 15.18 -4.35 4.02
N SER A 91 15.42 -3.35 3.16
CA SER A 91 14.72 -2.06 3.22
C SER A 91 13.20 -2.20 3.07
N GLY A 92 12.76 -3.12 2.21
CA GLY A 92 11.35 -3.39 1.96
C GLY A 92 10.62 -3.87 3.21
N HIS A 93 11.29 -4.62 4.08
CA HIS A 93 10.71 -5.10 5.35
C HIS A 93 10.62 -4.01 6.43
N VAL A 94 11.32 -2.88 6.26
CA VAL A 94 11.21 -1.71 7.14
C VAL A 94 10.11 -0.75 6.66
N LEU A 95 9.80 -0.76 5.35
CA LEU A 95 8.79 0.10 4.74
C LEU A 95 7.45 0.16 5.51
N PRO A 96 6.84 -0.97 5.94
CA PRO A 96 5.55 -0.92 6.63
C PRO A 96 5.54 -0.16 7.95
N ALA A 97 6.70 0.10 8.56
CA ALA A 97 6.81 0.93 9.76
C ALA A 97 6.71 2.44 9.47
N LEU A 98 6.99 2.86 8.23
CA LEU A 98 6.88 4.25 7.78
C LEU A 98 5.62 4.50 6.95
N VAL A 99 5.24 3.53 6.12
CA VAL A 99 4.03 3.54 5.32
C VAL A 99 3.18 2.36 5.78
N PRO A 100 2.25 2.56 6.74
CA PRO A 100 1.52 1.46 7.35
C PRO A 100 0.82 0.55 6.33
N PRO A 101 0.70 -0.76 6.60
CA PRO A 101 0.07 -1.70 5.68
C PRO A 101 -1.47 -1.63 5.72
N HIS A 102 -2.03 -0.50 6.16
CA HIS A 102 -3.46 -0.24 6.22
C HIS A 102 -3.79 1.26 6.14
N ALA A 103 -5.02 1.57 5.72
CA ALA A 103 -5.64 2.89 5.77
C ALA A 103 -7.15 2.71 6.05
N THR A 104 -7.75 3.62 6.82
CA THR A 104 -9.19 3.60 7.20
C THR A 104 -9.82 4.96 7.01
#